data_AF-A0A2E7JVY3-F1
#
_entry.id   AF-A0A2E7JVY3-F1
#
_cell.length_a   1.000
_cell.length_b   1.000
_cell.length_c   1.000
_cell.angle_alpha   90.00
_cell.angle_beta   90.00
_cell.angle_gamma   90.00
#
_symmetry.space_group_name_H-M   'P 1'
#
loop_
_entity.id
_entity.type
_entity.pdbx_description
1 polymer ?
#
loop_
_entity_poly.entity_id
_entity_poly.type
_entity_poly.pdbx_seq_one_letter_code
_entity_poly.pdbx_strand_id
1 'polypeptide(L)'
;MFWRRQRNDTAVATLAALFVGVAPIAVQQAHFHTVDSLFLACNTAALLAVQRMLDRPSHMGLWLCGLLIGLASSVRHMGLMLLPVVALCYWLRGDWRGTWGDRLRLLVEPWPTACAACATVLILQPYLLTAPELLQRTSAGTDFYYAAQVARGELLRIWSLADYHTTSYLYHWTSLWPDAVGWPVALCFFLGVIYAAVRIERRELPLLLWAGIYFALVGGFHTKHMRYVLPLLPVLALWAAHALVALYRRFPGGLVAALIAAVVGYGALYGVAFASIYAREDARVSAARWIERHVPPGSTICVERGAFTLSGLIDDHTYSPVHLELNSFFDQQGYLTCGAVADRLERRLYGCDYIVFTDVNRLRSFTHVPDLFPAVASFYNELAAGRLGFDLVGHFKQYPSLFGVEFRDDGAEVSFLSYDHPAVFVLRRDVRLPAAIAGWRQSLLGDPHCVDPKMMGLAAHLKVGGFQQVAERISSVAQGHPDALLLQLIAAYAQEQVGLPADAALRAYRSGYYRRRFIHGVPGAAAMSFAKLDLAALSLLALDDGLKLYEANAPTYTPGERQAMAHSYVVAGDTLAARGHLAHAQHAWIKAMGVDLPVNAVVERRLRLLRAKSGIQE
;
A
#
# COMPACT_ATOMS: atom_id res chain seq x y z
N MET A 1 -29.28 -22.69 4.29
CA MET A 1 -30.28 -22.79 5.40
C MET A 1 -30.73 -21.42 5.94
N PHE A 2 -29.82 -20.45 6.12
CA PHE A 2 -30.11 -19.07 6.60
C PHE A 2 -31.16 -18.33 5.75
N TRP A 3 -30.86 -18.13 4.46
CA TRP A 3 -31.70 -17.38 3.53
C TRP A 3 -33.07 -18.01 3.27
N ARG A 4 -33.16 -19.36 3.33
CA ARG A 4 -34.41 -20.11 3.16
C ARG A 4 -35.40 -19.80 4.28
N ARG A 5 -34.91 -19.51 5.50
CA ARG A 5 -35.74 -19.17 6.66
C ARG A 5 -36.14 -17.69 6.71
N GLN A 6 -35.33 -16.77 6.18
CA GLN A 6 -35.64 -15.33 6.23
C GLN A 6 -36.79 -14.92 5.30
N ARG A 7 -36.84 -15.49 4.10
CA ARG A 7 -37.80 -15.11 3.04
C ARG A 7 -38.81 -16.22 2.68
N ASN A 8 -38.68 -17.40 3.29
CA ASN A 8 -39.40 -18.62 2.90
C ASN A 8 -39.21 -18.97 1.41
N ASP A 9 -38.08 -18.56 0.83
CA ASP A 9 -37.81 -18.66 -0.59
C ASP A 9 -36.54 -19.47 -0.82
N THR A 10 -36.71 -20.72 -1.23
CA THR A 10 -35.60 -21.65 -1.47
C THR A 10 -34.74 -21.18 -2.65
N ALA A 11 -35.32 -20.51 -3.65
CA ALA A 11 -34.57 -20.04 -4.82
C ALA A 11 -33.59 -18.92 -4.45
N VAL A 12 -34.06 -17.91 -3.72
CA VAL A 12 -33.21 -16.82 -3.21
C VAL A 12 -32.08 -17.39 -2.35
N ALA A 13 -32.39 -18.39 -1.53
CA ALA A 13 -31.42 -18.98 -0.63
C ALA A 13 -30.31 -19.75 -1.31
N THR A 14 -30.66 -20.57 -2.30
CA THR A 14 -29.70 -21.34 -3.08
C THR A 14 -28.84 -20.41 -3.92
N LEU A 15 -29.44 -19.40 -4.53
CA LEU A 15 -28.71 -18.44 -5.37
C LEU A 15 -27.73 -17.59 -4.56
N ALA A 16 -28.15 -17.06 -3.41
CA ALA A 16 -27.25 -16.31 -2.53
C ALA A 16 -26.09 -17.18 -2.00
N ALA A 17 -26.37 -18.43 -1.62
CA ALA A 17 -25.33 -19.37 -1.19
C ALA A 17 -24.36 -19.71 -2.32
N LEU A 18 -24.86 -19.85 -3.55
CA LEU A 18 -24.03 -20.07 -4.73
C LEU A 18 -23.10 -18.88 -4.98
N PHE A 19 -23.64 -17.65 -5.00
CA PHE A 19 -22.81 -16.43 -5.19
C PHE A 19 -21.71 -16.29 -4.15
N VAL A 20 -21.98 -16.60 -2.88
CA VAL A 20 -20.94 -16.59 -1.83
C VAL A 20 -19.93 -17.72 -2.07
N GLY A 21 -20.40 -18.93 -2.37
CA GLY A 21 -19.55 -20.12 -2.49
C GLY A 21 -18.61 -20.10 -3.70
N VAL A 22 -19.01 -19.44 -4.79
CA VAL A 22 -18.20 -19.33 -6.02
C VAL A 22 -17.52 -17.97 -6.16
N ALA A 23 -17.61 -17.07 -5.18
CA ALA A 23 -16.92 -15.79 -5.26
C ALA A 23 -15.40 -15.98 -5.16
N PRO A 24 -14.59 -15.56 -6.16
CA PRO A 24 -13.13 -15.55 -6.08
C PRO A 24 -12.57 -15.02 -4.76
N ILE A 25 -13.13 -13.92 -4.23
CA ILE A 25 -12.69 -13.38 -2.94
C ILE A 25 -12.94 -14.35 -1.78
N ALA A 26 -14.04 -15.10 -1.77
CA ALA A 26 -14.30 -16.08 -0.74
C ALA A 26 -13.37 -17.30 -0.88
N VAL A 27 -13.13 -17.74 -2.12
CA VAL A 27 -12.21 -18.84 -2.44
C VAL A 27 -10.79 -18.49 -1.98
N GLN A 28 -10.29 -17.30 -2.33
CA GLN A 28 -8.96 -16.82 -1.96
C GLN A 28 -8.77 -16.79 -0.43
N GLN A 29 -9.69 -16.14 0.27
CA GLN A 29 -9.59 -15.95 1.71
C GLN A 29 -9.74 -17.27 2.48
N ALA A 30 -10.52 -18.23 1.94
CA ALA A 30 -10.61 -19.57 2.47
C ALA A 30 -9.31 -20.37 2.26
N HIS A 31 -8.69 -20.26 1.07
CA HIS A 31 -7.44 -20.96 0.75
C HIS A 31 -6.30 -20.57 1.69
N PHE A 32 -6.13 -19.27 1.94
CA PHE A 32 -5.07 -18.77 2.84
C PHE A 32 -5.41 -18.84 4.33
N HIS A 33 -6.61 -19.34 4.69
CA HIS A 33 -7.10 -19.41 6.08
C HIS A 33 -6.87 -18.09 6.85
N THR A 34 -7.19 -16.97 6.20
CA THR A 34 -6.98 -15.65 6.81
C THR A 34 -7.96 -15.42 7.95
N VAL A 35 -7.62 -14.49 8.85
CA VAL A 35 -8.54 -14.04 9.92
C VAL A 35 -9.86 -13.47 9.36
N ASP A 36 -9.85 -13.03 8.10
CA ASP A 36 -11.02 -12.47 7.42
C ASP A 36 -12.11 -13.52 7.16
N SER A 37 -11.72 -14.78 6.91
CA SER A 37 -12.68 -15.90 6.76
C SER A 37 -13.41 -16.21 8.07
N LEU A 38 -12.68 -16.22 9.19
CA LEU A 38 -13.29 -16.38 10.52
C LEU A 38 -14.17 -15.18 10.88
N PHE A 39 -13.70 -13.97 10.59
CA PHE A 39 -14.49 -12.75 10.79
C PHE A 39 -15.80 -12.78 9.99
N LEU A 40 -15.75 -13.18 8.70
CA LEU A 40 -16.92 -13.34 7.85
C LEU A 40 -17.94 -14.31 8.46
N ALA A 41 -17.47 -15.47 8.94
CA ALA A 41 -18.32 -16.49 9.55
C ALA A 41 -19.01 -15.96 10.83
N CYS A 42 -18.24 -15.38 11.76
CA CYS A 42 -18.77 -14.80 12.99
C CYS A 42 -19.72 -13.63 12.71
N ASN A 43 -19.37 -12.73 11.80
CA ASN A 43 -20.20 -11.59 11.39
C ASN A 43 -21.53 -12.05 10.78
N THR A 44 -21.49 -13.03 9.88
CA THR A 44 -22.71 -13.59 9.26
C THR A 44 -23.59 -14.30 10.29
N ALA A 45 -22.99 -15.03 11.23
CA ALA A 45 -23.71 -15.67 12.32
C ALA A 45 -24.37 -14.64 13.25
N ALA A 46 -23.68 -13.55 13.58
CA ALA A 46 -24.22 -12.45 14.36
C ALA A 46 -25.40 -11.75 13.66
N LEU A 47 -25.27 -11.41 12.36
CA LEU A 47 -26.37 -10.86 11.57
C LEU A 47 -27.58 -11.81 11.54
N LEU A 48 -27.34 -13.11 11.42
CA LEU A 48 -28.40 -14.13 11.49
C LEU A 48 -29.07 -14.16 12.88
N ALA A 49 -28.31 -14.02 13.96
CA ALA A 49 -28.87 -13.94 15.32
C ALA A 49 -29.73 -12.68 15.49
N VAL A 50 -29.27 -11.51 15.00
CA VAL A 50 -30.05 -10.26 15.00
C VAL A 50 -31.36 -10.44 14.22
N GLN A 51 -31.29 -11.04 13.04
CA GLN A 51 -32.47 -11.26 12.20
C GLN A 51 -33.48 -12.23 12.84
N ARG A 52 -33.00 -13.28 13.50
CA ARG A 52 -33.87 -14.16 14.31
C ARG A 52 -34.50 -13.41 15.48
N MET A 53 -33.77 -12.50 16.10
CA MET A 53 -34.29 -11.69 17.20
C MET A 53 -35.40 -10.74 16.75
N LEU A 54 -35.35 -10.28 15.50
CA LEU A 54 -36.40 -9.47 14.89
C LEU A 54 -37.69 -10.27 14.71
N ASP A 55 -37.59 -11.51 14.25
CA ASP A 55 -38.73 -12.38 13.99
C ASP A 55 -39.30 -13.06 15.25
N ARG A 56 -38.42 -13.53 16.14
CA ARG A 56 -38.76 -14.32 17.33
C ARG A 56 -37.85 -13.97 18.50
N PRO A 57 -38.28 -13.07 19.41
CA PRO A 57 -37.53 -12.76 20.63
C PRO A 57 -37.24 -13.99 21.46
N SER A 58 -36.03 -14.06 22.02
CA SER A 58 -35.72 -14.99 23.10
C SER A 58 -34.64 -14.41 24.00
N HIS A 59 -34.76 -14.60 25.31
CA HIS A 59 -33.73 -14.17 26.26
C HIS A 59 -32.39 -14.84 25.98
N MET A 60 -32.38 -16.15 25.68
CA MET A 60 -31.17 -16.88 25.30
C MET A 60 -30.55 -16.34 24.01
N GLY A 61 -31.39 -15.92 23.05
CA GLY A 61 -30.90 -15.33 21.81
C GLY A 61 -30.22 -13.98 22.02
N LEU A 62 -30.50 -13.23 23.11
CA LEU A 62 -29.80 -11.99 23.44
C LEU A 62 -28.34 -12.26 23.78
N TRP A 63 -28.13 -13.22 24.69
CA TRP A 63 -26.82 -13.68 25.08
C TRP A 63 -26.05 -14.28 23.90
N LEU A 64 -26.70 -15.11 23.08
CA LEU A 64 -26.09 -15.67 21.87
C LEU A 64 -25.72 -14.60 20.86
N CYS A 65 -26.59 -13.60 20.64
CA CYS A 65 -26.30 -12.48 19.75
C CYS A 65 -25.06 -11.70 20.22
N GLY A 66 -25.01 -11.39 21.52
CA GLY A 66 -23.89 -10.68 22.10
C GLY A 66 -22.59 -11.49 22.07
N LEU A 67 -22.65 -12.80 22.36
CA LEU A 67 -21.53 -13.72 22.19
C LEU A 67 -20.99 -13.71 20.77
N LEU A 68 -21.85 -13.79 19.75
CA LEU A 68 -21.44 -13.80 18.34
C LEU A 68 -20.85 -12.44 17.89
N ILE A 69 -21.43 -11.32 18.35
CA ILE A 69 -20.86 -9.98 18.13
C ILE A 69 -19.49 -9.87 18.80
N GLY A 70 -19.36 -10.36 20.03
CA GLY A 70 -18.10 -10.36 20.76
C GLY A 70 -17.03 -11.24 20.11
N LEU A 71 -17.41 -12.42 19.60
CA LEU A 71 -16.53 -13.28 18.80
C LEU A 71 -16.06 -12.57 17.53
N ALA A 72 -16.98 -11.98 16.75
CA ALA A 72 -16.62 -11.23 15.55
C ALA A 72 -15.67 -10.06 15.88
N SER A 73 -15.97 -9.33 16.96
CA SER A 73 -15.18 -8.18 17.44
C SER A 73 -13.79 -8.58 17.92
N SER A 74 -13.66 -9.77 18.50
CA SER A 74 -12.37 -10.31 18.97
C SER A 74 -11.46 -10.70 17.81
N VAL A 75 -12.03 -11.05 16.64
CA VAL A 75 -11.26 -11.32 15.42
C VAL A 75 -10.90 -10.00 14.73
N ARG A 76 -11.89 -9.12 14.52
CA ARG A 76 -11.68 -7.74 14.05
C ARG A 76 -12.61 -6.80 14.80
N HIS A 77 -12.05 -5.76 15.42
CA HIS A 77 -12.79 -4.78 16.22
C HIS A 77 -14.00 -4.13 15.49
N MET A 78 -13.99 -4.13 14.15
CA MET A 78 -15.14 -3.69 13.34
C MET A 78 -16.42 -4.49 13.58
N GLY A 79 -16.34 -5.69 14.17
CA GLY A 79 -17.51 -6.46 14.61
C GLY A 79 -18.40 -5.70 15.61
N LEU A 80 -17.85 -4.75 16.37
CA LEU A 80 -18.61 -3.92 17.32
C LEU A 80 -19.64 -3.02 16.62
N MET A 81 -19.47 -2.76 15.32
CA MET A 81 -20.43 -2.01 14.50
C MET A 81 -21.79 -2.71 14.36
N LEU A 82 -21.92 -3.97 14.81
CA LEU A 82 -23.19 -4.67 14.92
C LEU A 82 -24.04 -4.22 16.12
N LEU A 83 -23.47 -3.53 17.13
CA LEU A 83 -24.24 -3.06 18.29
C LEU A 83 -25.33 -2.03 17.90
N PRO A 84 -25.06 -1.01 17.06
CA PRO A 84 -26.12 -0.16 16.49
C PRO A 84 -27.19 -0.95 15.72
N VAL A 85 -26.82 -2.04 15.06
CA VAL A 85 -27.74 -2.90 14.30
C VAL A 85 -28.69 -3.65 15.24
N VAL A 86 -28.19 -4.12 16.38
CA VAL A 86 -29.01 -4.67 17.47
C VAL A 86 -29.94 -3.59 18.01
N ALA A 87 -29.43 -2.39 18.32
CA ALA A 87 -30.25 -1.29 18.84
C ALA A 87 -31.40 -0.94 17.88
N LEU A 88 -31.13 -0.88 16.57
CA LEU A 88 -32.16 -0.70 15.55
C LEU A 88 -33.19 -1.85 15.55
N CYS A 89 -32.73 -3.10 15.68
CA CYS A 89 -33.64 -4.25 15.77
C CYS A 89 -34.62 -4.13 16.93
N TYR A 90 -34.19 -3.63 18.10
CA TYR A 90 -35.08 -3.36 19.22
C TYR A 90 -35.99 -2.18 18.96
N TRP A 91 -35.45 -1.09 18.40
CA TRP A 91 -36.24 0.08 18.05
C TRP A 91 -37.40 -0.26 17.10
N LEU A 92 -37.15 -1.09 16.09
CA LEU A 92 -38.17 -1.55 15.14
C LEU A 92 -39.23 -2.46 15.75
N ARG A 93 -38.92 -3.13 16.87
CA ARG A 93 -39.84 -3.99 17.60
C ARG A 93 -40.65 -3.25 18.65
N GLY A 94 -40.10 -2.16 19.19
CA GLY A 94 -40.71 -1.42 20.27
C GLY A 94 -42.04 -0.78 19.90
N ASP A 95 -43.03 -0.95 20.77
CA ASP A 95 -44.23 -0.13 20.71
C ASP A 95 -43.97 1.21 21.43
N TRP A 96 -43.49 2.19 20.67
CA TRP A 96 -43.18 3.53 21.17
C TRP A 96 -44.43 4.31 21.64
N ARG A 97 -45.64 3.82 21.31
CA ARG A 97 -46.91 4.36 21.78
C ARG A 97 -47.38 3.72 23.09
N GLY A 98 -46.67 2.70 23.57
CA GLY A 98 -46.95 2.01 24.82
C GLY A 98 -46.67 2.84 26.07
N THR A 99 -46.80 2.19 27.23
CA THR A 99 -46.63 2.81 28.55
C THR A 99 -45.18 3.24 28.80
N TRP A 100 -44.96 4.06 29.82
CA TRP A 100 -43.60 4.40 30.27
C TRP A 100 -42.76 3.14 30.59
N GLY A 101 -43.38 2.08 31.09
CA GLY A 101 -42.72 0.79 31.34
C GLY A 101 -42.23 0.10 30.07
N ASP A 102 -43.01 0.16 28.99
CA ASP A 102 -42.63 -0.42 27.69
C ASP A 102 -41.47 0.34 27.06
N ARG A 103 -41.46 1.68 27.21
CA ARG A 103 -40.35 2.53 26.78
C ARG A 103 -39.07 2.25 27.57
N LEU A 104 -39.17 2.08 28.89
CA LEU A 104 -38.03 1.70 29.73
C LEU A 104 -37.48 0.31 29.36
N ARG A 105 -38.35 -0.66 29.05
CA ARG A 105 -37.92 -1.99 28.58
C ARG A 105 -37.10 -1.90 27.30
N LEU A 106 -37.46 -1.03 26.35
CA LEU A 106 -36.70 -0.85 25.10
C LEU A 106 -35.28 -0.29 25.32
N LEU A 107 -35.06 0.42 26.43
CA LEU A 107 -33.74 0.94 26.81
C LEU A 107 -32.89 -0.12 27.53
N VAL A 108 -33.52 -1.04 28.27
CA VAL A 108 -32.82 -2.05 29.09
C VAL A 108 -32.58 -3.36 28.34
N GLU A 109 -33.52 -3.79 27.49
CA GLU A 109 -33.44 -5.06 26.77
C GLU A 109 -32.19 -5.26 25.88
N PRO A 110 -31.56 -4.23 25.28
CA PRO A 110 -30.32 -4.40 24.54
C PRO A 110 -29.10 -4.70 25.43
N TRP A 111 -29.16 -4.39 26.73
CA TRP A 111 -28.02 -4.44 27.64
C TRP A 111 -27.39 -5.84 27.80
N PRO A 112 -28.16 -6.95 27.94
CA PRO A 112 -27.58 -8.30 27.93
C PRO A 112 -26.75 -8.60 26.69
N THR A 113 -27.17 -8.12 25.52
CA THR A 113 -26.43 -8.29 24.26
C THR A 113 -25.11 -7.52 24.31
N ALA A 114 -25.15 -6.26 24.76
CA ALA A 114 -23.95 -5.43 24.92
C ALA A 114 -23.00 -6.00 25.98
N CYS A 115 -23.51 -6.42 27.14
CA CYS A 115 -22.72 -7.06 28.19
C CYS A 115 -22.07 -8.36 27.73
N ALA A 116 -22.80 -9.22 27.02
CA ALA A 116 -22.25 -10.46 26.48
C ALA A 116 -21.17 -10.19 25.42
N ALA A 117 -21.37 -9.21 24.55
CA ALA A 117 -20.36 -8.79 23.57
C ALA A 117 -19.10 -8.26 24.25
N CYS A 118 -19.25 -7.33 25.21
CA CYS A 118 -18.14 -6.80 25.99
C CYS A 118 -17.42 -7.91 26.76
N ALA A 119 -18.15 -8.75 27.51
CA ALA A 119 -17.55 -9.86 28.26
C ALA A 119 -16.75 -10.80 27.36
N THR A 120 -17.30 -11.17 26.20
CA THR A 120 -16.60 -12.02 25.22
C THR A 120 -15.33 -11.36 24.72
N VAL A 121 -15.37 -10.07 24.35
CA VAL A 121 -14.19 -9.33 23.89
C VAL A 121 -13.14 -9.24 24.99
N LEU A 122 -13.52 -8.92 26.23
CA LEU A 122 -12.59 -8.80 27.34
C LEU A 122 -11.96 -10.15 27.74
N ILE A 123 -12.71 -11.25 27.61
CA ILE A 123 -12.20 -12.61 27.86
C ILE A 123 -11.20 -13.02 26.77
N LEU A 124 -11.51 -12.76 25.50
CA LEU A 124 -10.68 -13.20 24.37
C LEU A 124 -9.53 -12.24 24.04
N GLN A 125 -9.65 -10.97 24.45
CA GLN A 125 -8.66 -9.92 24.26
C GLN A 125 -8.36 -9.23 25.60
N PRO A 126 -7.79 -9.95 26.58
CA PRO A 126 -7.54 -9.43 27.94
C PRO A 126 -6.57 -8.24 27.95
N TYR A 127 -5.74 -8.10 26.91
CA TYR A 127 -4.82 -6.96 26.75
C TYR A 127 -5.55 -5.62 26.72
N LEU A 128 -6.84 -5.57 26.35
CA LEU A 128 -7.64 -4.36 26.38
C LEU A 128 -7.81 -3.80 27.81
N LEU A 129 -7.66 -4.65 28.84
CA LEU A 129 -7.68 -4.25 30.24
C LEU A 129 -6.28 -4.15 30.83
N THR A 130 -5.40 -5.11 30.50
CA THR A 130 -4.08 -5.21 31.14
C THR A 130 -3.02 -4.32 30.51
N ALA A 131 -3.19 -3.94 29.24
CA ALA A 131 -2.24 -3.12 28.49
C ALA A 131 -2.95 -2.27 27.40
N PRO A 132 -3.92 -1.40 27.76
CA PRO A 132 -4.67 -0.59 26.79
C PRO A 132 -3.78 0.36 25.96
N GLU A 133 -2.60 0.72 26.45
CA GLU A 133 -1.60 1.53 25.75
C GLU A 133 -1.13 0.91 24.42
N LEU A 134 -1.26 -0.43 24.27
CA LEU A 134 -0.95 -1.12 23.01
C LEU A 134 -1.86 -0.68 21.86
N LEU A 135 -3.06 -0.17 22.14
CA LEU A 135 -3.97 0.34 21.10
C LEU A 135 -3.47 1.64 20.49
N GLN A 136 -2.76 2.48 21.26
CA GLN A 136 -2.29 3.80 20.82
C GLN A 136 -0.84 3.78 20.31
N ARG A 137 -0.14 2.66 20.51
CA ARG A 137 1.23 2.47 20.06
C ARG A 137 1.32 2.59 18.53
N THR A 138 2.41 3.18 18.03
CA THR A 138 2.70 3.34 16.59
C THR A 138 4.09 2.85 16.21
N SER A 139 4.75 2.13 17.11
CA SER A 139 6.15 1.75 16.95
C SER A 139 6.34 0.59 15.99
N ALA A 140 5.34 -0.27 15.80
CA ALA A 140 5.43 -1.50 15.03
C ALA A 140 4.25 -1.62 14.05
N GLY A 141 4.49 -2.34 12.94
CA GLY A 141 3.45 -2.64 11.96
C GLY A 141 2.31 -3.51 12.50
N THR A 142 2.51 -4.12 13.67
CA THR A 142 1.51 -4.90 14.41
C THR A 142 0.60 -4.04 15.30
N ASP A 143 0.93 -2.77 15.50
CA ASP A 143 0.19 -1.90 16.39
C ASP A 143 -1.11 -1.41 15.72
N PHE A 144 -2.21 -1.36 16.49
CA PHE A 144 -3.53 -1.01 15.96
C PHE A 144 -3.57 0.41 15.37
N TYR A 145 -3.10 1.40 16.11
CA TYR A 145 -3.13 2.79 15.63
C TYR A 145 -2.21 3.00 14.43
N TYR A 146 -1.08 2.30 14.36
CA TYR A 146 -0.23 2.28 13.16
C TYR A 146 -1.01 1.80 11.93
N ALA A 147 -1.69 0.66 12.04
CA ALA A 147 -2.52 0.13 10.95
C ALA A 147 -3.66 1.09 10.57
N ALA A 148 -4.25 1.78 11.55
CA ALA A 148 -5.29 2.79 11.31
C ALA A 148 -4.76 4.02 10.54
N GLN A 149 -3.56 4.52 10.88
CA GLN A 149 -2.91 5.61 10.16
C GLN A 149 -2.62 5.24 8.70
N VAL A 150 -2.16 4.02 8.46
CA VAL A 150 -1.97 3.49 7.09
C VAL A 150 -3.30 3.41 6.35
N ALA A 151 -4.35 2.87 6.99
CA ALA A 151 -5.67 2.74 6.37
C ALA A 151 -6.29 4.08 5.99
N ARG A 152 -6.04 5.14 6.78
CA ARG A 152 -6.49 6.51 6.50
C ARG A 152 -5.61 7.28 5.52
N GLY A 153 -4.45 6.75 5.13
CA GLY A 153 -3.49 7.44 4.26
C GLY A 153 -2.67 8.52 4.96
N GLU A 154 -2.74 8.60 6.30
CA GLU A 154 -1.89 9.49 7.11
C GLU A 154 -0.44 9.03 7.10
N LEU A 155 -0.23 7.72 6.94
CA LEU A 155 1.08 7.10 6.80
C LEU A 155 1.12 6.24 5.54
N LEU A 156 1.82 6.70 4.52
CA LEU A 156 2.00 5.93 3.29
C LEU A 156 2.96 4.76 3.50
N ARG A 157 2.72 3.68 2.76
CA ARG A 157 3.62 2.55 2.58
C ARG A 157 3.74 2.29 1.08
N ILE A 158 4.82 1.64 0.66
CA ILE A 158 5.03 1.32 -0.76
C ILE A 158 3.78 0.63 -1.35
N TRP A 159 3.25 -0.39 -0.67
CA TRP A 159 2.06 -1.10 -1.13
C TRP A 159 0.78 -0.24 -1.13
N SER A 160 0.69 0.82 -0.31
CA SER A 160 -0.47 1.72 -0.31
C SER A 160 -0.43 2.74 -1.45
N LEU A 161 0.72 2.91 -2.13
CA LEU A 161 0.84 3.83 -3.25
C LEU A 161 -0.05 3.45 -4.43
N ALA A 162 -0.35 2.15 -4.60
CA ALA A 162 -1.27 1.69 -5.64
C ALA A 162 -2.68 2.29 -5.48
N ASP A 163 -3.06 2.64 -4.24
CA ASP A 163 -4.37 3.20 -3.93
C ASP A 163 -4.38 4.74 -3.94
N TYR A 164 -3.25 5.41 -4.22
CA TYR A 164 -3.10 6.84 -3.94
C TYR A 164 -4.08 7.73 -4.69
N HIS A 165 -4.28 7.48 -5.98
CA HIS A 165 -5.20 8.24 -6.85
C HIS A 165 -6.57 7.59 -6.99
N THR A 166 -6.91 6.63 -6.14
CA THR A 166 -8.21 5.96 -6.20
C THR A 166 -9.32 6.83 -5.60
N THR A 167 -10.51 6.78 -6.19
CA THR A 167 -11.67 7.51 -5.70
C THR A 167 -12.36 6.75 -4.56
N SER A 168 -12.41 7.35 -3.37
CA SER A 168 -13.12 6.79 -2.22
C SER A 168 -14.57 6.43 -2.58
N TYR A 169 -15.07 5.33 -2.03
CA TYR A 169 -16.36 4.71 -2.31
C TYR A 169 -16.54 4.18 -3.75
N LEU A 170 -16.22 4.95 -4.79
CA LEU A 170 -16.43 4.58 -6.19
C LEU A 170 -15.54 3.40 -6.61
N TYR A 171 -14.27 3.41 -6.21
CA TYR A 171 -13.30 2.35 -6.55
C TYR A 171 -13.75 0.95 -6.11
N HIS A 172 -14.57 0.86 -5.05
CA HIS A 172 -15.11 -0.42 -4.58
C HIS A 172 -16.03 -1.05 -5.63
N TRP A 173 -16.78 -0.24 -6.38
CA TRP A 173 -17.73 -0.71 -7.38
C TRP A 173 -17.11 -0.83 -8.78
N THR A 174 -16.09 -0.03 -9.08
CA THR A 174 -15.44 -0.05 -10.40
C THR A 174 -14.26 -1.02 -10.50
N SER A 175 -13.68 -1.43 -9.38
CA SER A 175 -12.52 -2.34 -9.37
C SER A 175 -12.70 -3.50 -8.39
N LEU A 176 -12.89 -3.24 -7.09
CA LEU A 176 -12.88 -4.31 -6.09
C LEU A 176 -13.99 -5.35 -6.29
N TRP A 177 -15.26 -4.95 -6.38
CA TRP A 177 -16.35 -5.92 -6.59
C TRP A 177 -16.23 -6.68 -7.91
N PRO A 178 -15.93 -6.02 -9.06
CA PRO A 178 -15.63 -6.72 -10.29
C PRO A 178 -14.55 -7.79 -10.17
N ASP A 179 -13.43 -7.50 -9.51
CA ASP A 179 -12.36 -8.48 -9.29
C ASP A 179 -12.86 -9.62 -8.37
N ALA A 180 -13.67 -9.29 -7.36
CA ALA A 180 -14.07 -10.18 -6.27
C ALA A 180 -15.09 -11.23 -6.66
N VAL A 181 -16.01 -10.89 -7.57
CA VAL A 181 -17.15 -11.73 -7.97
C VAL A 181 -17.39 -11.77 -9.49
N GLY A 182 -16.68 -10.94 -10.25
CA GLY A 182 -16.90 -10.75 -11.68
C GLY A 182 -17.92 -9.65 -11.98
N TRP A 183 -17.73 -8.93 -13.09
CA TRP A 183 -18.57 -7.80 -13.51
C TRP A 183 -20.08 -8.07 -13.50
N PRO A 184 -20.61 -9.18 -14.06
CA PRO A 184 -22.06 -9.42 -14.08
C PRO A 184 -22.65 -9.58 -12.67
N VAL A 185 -21.93 -10.25 -11.76
CA VAL A 185 -22.38 -10.45 -10.38
C VAL A 185 -22.24 -9.15 -9.58
N ALA A 186 -21.15 -8.39 -9.78
CA ALA A 186 -20.96 -7.08 -9.17
C ALA A 186 -22.08 -6.09 -9.54
N LEU A 187 -22.52 -6.09 -10.81
CA LEU A 187 -23.68 -5.30 -11.23
C LEU A 187 -24.96 -5.74 -10.52
N CYS A 188 -25.17 -7.06 -10.37
CA CYS A 188 -26.31 -7.58 -9.60
C CYS A 188 -26.25 -7.19 -8.12
N PHE A 189 -25.06 -7.08 -7.53
CA PHE A 189 -24.88 -6.59 -6.15
C PHE A 189 -25.31 -5.13 -6.06
N PHE A 190 -24.85 -4.28 -6.98
CA PHE A 190 -25.21 -2.87 -7.03
C PHE A 190 -26.73 -2.68 -7.19
N LEU A 191 -27.34 -3.35 -8.18
CA LEU A 191 -28.79 -3.32 -8.41
C LEU A 191 -29.57 -3.92 -7.24
N GLY A 192 -29.02 -4.94 -6.57
CA GLY A 192 -29.59 -5.54 -5.38
C GLY A 192 -29.68 -4.56 -4.22
N VAL A 193 -28.63 -3.76 -4.00
CA VAL A 193 -28.65 -2.67 -2.99
C VAL A 193 -29.75 -1.67 -3.31
N ILE A 194 -29.85 -1.20 -4.55
CA ILE A 194 -30.90 -0.26 -4.98
C ILE A 194 -32.28 -0.89 -4.75
N TYR A 195 -32.46 -2.15 -5.14
CA TYR A 195 -33.71 -2.86 -4.96
C TYR A 195 -34.12 -2.97 -3.48
N ALA A 196 -33.18 -3.32 -2.60
CA ALA A 196 -33.42 -3.40 -1.15
C ALA A 196 -33.74 -2.02 -0.55
N ALA A 197 -33.02 -0.98 -0.99
CA ALA A 197 -33.18 0.39 -0.53
C ALA A 197 -34.47 1.07 -1.01
N VAL A 198 -35.00 0.71 -2.18
CA VAL A 198 -36.28 1.25 -2.68
C VAL A 198 -37.47 0.60 -1.98
N ARG A 199 -37.36 -0.69 -1.65
CA ARG A 199 -38.47 -1.45 -1.05
C ARG A 199 -38.62 -1.22 0.46
N ILE A 200 -37.52 -0.87 1.15
CA ILE A 200 -37.43 -0.60 2.60
C ILE A 200 -38.37 -1.47 3.43
N GLU A 201 -38.20 -2.79 3.37
CA GLU A 201 -38.95 -3.67 4.29
C GLU A 201 -38.33 -3.59 5.69
N ARG A 202 -39.15 -3.64 6.74
CA ARG A 202 -38.69 -3.62 8.14
C ARG A 202 -37.59 -4.65 8.43
N ARG A 203 -37.62 -5.80 7.73
CA ARG A 203 -36.64 -6.88 7.87
C ARG A 203 -35.28 -6.59 7.24
N GLU A 204 -35.24 -5.71 6.23
CA GLU A 204 -34.00 -5.33 5.54
C GLU A 204 -33.24 -4.23 6.27
N LEU A 205 -33.93 -3.41 7.08
CA LEU A 205 -33.34 -2.28 7.77
C LEU A 205 -32.08 -2.62 8.61
N PRO A 206 -32.01 -3.72 9.38
CA PRO A 206 -30.78 -4.08 10.07
C PRO A 206 -29.62 -4.43 9.12
N LEU A 207 -29.91 -5.10 7.99
CA LEU A 207 -28.88 -5.45 6.99
C LEU A 207 -28.40 -4.20 6.23
N LEU A 208 -29.32 -3.29 5.89
CA LEU A 208 -29.02 -1.99 5.29
C LEU A 208 -28.18 -1.13 6.24
N LEU A 209 -28.51 -1.10 7.53
CA LEU A 209 -27.73 -0.37 8.53
C LEU A 209 -26.33 -0.95 8.68
N TRP A 210 -26.20 -2.28 8.79
CA TRP A 210 -24.89 -2.95 8.83
C TRP A 210 -24.05 -2.61 7.60
N ALA A 211 -24.60 -2.84 6.41
CA ALA A 211 -23.89 -2.60 5.16
C ALA A 211 -23.52 -1.12 5.01
N GLY A 212 -24.43 -0.22 5.38
CA GLY A 212 -24.23 1.22 5.35
C GLY A 212 -23.14 1.70 6.29
N ILE A 213 -23.15 1.31 7.56
CA ILE A 213 -22.11 1.70 8.54
C ILE A 213 -20.75 1.15 8.13
N TYR A 214 -20.69 -0.14 7.77
CA TYR A 214 -19.44 -0.79 7.40
C TYR A 214 -18.86 -0.18 6.11
N PHE A 215 -19.68 0.02 5.08
CA PHE A 215 -19.25 0.64 3.83
C PHE A 215 -18.92 2.13 3.98
N ALA A 216 -19.63 2.87 4.84
CA ALA A 216 -19.29 4.27 5.13
C ALA A 216 -17.87 4.41 5.71
N LEU A 217 -17.46 3.47 6.56
CA LEU A 217 -16.09 3.46 7.09
C LEU A 217 -15.08 3.00 6.03
N VAL A 218 -15.25 1.78 5.52
CA VAL A 218 -14.27 1.13 4.64
C VAL A 218 -14.17 1.83 3.28
N GLY A 219 -15.30 2.30 2.77
CA GLY A 219 -15.37 3.06 1.52
C GLY A 219 -14.53 4.34 1.56
N GLY A 220 -14.36 4.94 2.74
CA GLY A 220 -13.55 6.13 2.96
C GLY A 220 -12.05 5.87 3.16
N PHE A 221 -11.61 4.61 3.27
CA PHE A 221 -10.19 4.30 3.47
C PHE A 221 -9.34 4.65 2.25
N HIS A 222 -8.11 5.08 2.54
CA HIS A 222 -7.07 5.24 1.53
C HIS A 222 -6.68 3.88 0.98
N THR A 223 -6.27 2.93 1.85
CA THR A 223 -5.95 1.57 1.42
C THR A 223 -7.20 0.78 1.09
N LYS A 224 -7.24 0.16 -0.09
CA LYS A 224 -8.43 -0.51 -0.63
C LYS A 224 -8.19 -2.00 -0.85
N HIS A 225 -7.62 -2.65 0.16
CA HIS A 225 -7.38 -4.09 0.11
C HIS A 225 -8.66 -4.87 -0.19
N MET A 226 -8.55 -5.81 -1.14
CA MET A 226 -9.65 -6.62 -1.63
C MET A 226 -10.47 -7.26 -0.51
N ARG A 227 -9.80 -7.86 0.48
CA ARG A 227 -10.43 -8.48 1.66
C ARG A 227 -11.38 -7.57 2.45
N TYR A 228 -11.30 -6.25 2.31
CA TYR A 228 -12.19 -5.32 3.01
C TYR A 228 -13.62 -5.37 2.47
N VAL A 229 -13.87 -5.86 1.26
CA VAL A 229 -15.25 -6.02 0.76
C VAL A 229 -15.90 -7.31 1.24
N LEU A 230 -15.10 -8.29 1.70
CA LEU A 230 -15.58 -9.63 2.08
C LEU A 230 -16.74 -9.61 3.10
N PRO A 231 -16.76 -8.79 4.16
CA PRO A 231 -17.84 -8.81 5.16
C PRO A 231 -19.21 -8.37 4.62
N LEU A 232 -19.24 -7.69 3.48
CA LEU A 232 -20.47 -7.30 2.78
C LEU A 232 -20.99 -8.40 1.84
N LEU A 233 -20.13 -9.33 1.43
CA LEU A 233 -20.44 -10.36 0.43
C LEU A 233 -21.75 -11.13 0.72
N PRO A 234 -22.03 -11.63 1.95
CA PRO A 234 -23.26 -12.39 2.20
C PRO A 234 -24.51 -11.53 2.01
N VAL A 235 -24.49 -10.29 2.48
CA VAL A 235 -25.65 -9.38 2.42
C VAL A 235 -25.92 -8.94 0.98
N LEU A 236 -24.87 -8.58 0.23
CA LEU A 236 -25.01 -8.22 -1.17
C LEU A 236 -25.45 -9.42 -2.03
N ALA A 237 -24.92 -10.61 -1.77
CA ALA A 237 -25.35 -11.84 -2.45
C ALA A 237 -26.84 -12.14 -2.21
N LEU A 238 -27.36 -11.90 -1.00
CA LEU A 238 -28.79 -12.02 -0.73
C LEU A 238 -29.60 -11.02 -1.55
N TRP A 239 -29.23 -9.74 -1.52
CA TRP A 239 -30.00 -8.71 -2.20
C TRP A 239 -30.00 -8.89 -3.71
N ALA A 240 -28.86 -9.26 -4.28
CA ALA A 240 -28.74 -9.65 -5.69
C ALA A 240 -29.64 -10.86 -6.01
N ALA A 241 -29.55 -11.93 -5.23
CA ALA A 241 -30.38 -13.11 -5.42
C ALA A 241 -31.87 -12.78 -5.34
N HIS A 242 -32.26 -11.92 -4.40
CA HIS A 242 -33.65 -11.49 -4.28
C HIS A 242 -34.11 -10.67 -5.47
N ALA A 243 -33.31 -9.69 -5.91
CA ALA A 243 -33.64 -8.85 -7.05
C ALA A 243 -33.82 -9.69 -8.33
N LEU A 244 -32.94 -10.68 -8.57
CA LEU A 244 -33.03 -11.57 -9.72
C LEU A 244 -34.27 -12.47 -9.67
N VAL A 245 -34.59 -13.06 -8.50
CA VAL A 245 -35.80 -13.89 -8.34
C VAL A 245 -37.07 -13.03 -8.49
N ALA A 246 -37.08 -11.82 -7.94
CA ALA A 246 -38.19 -10.89 -8.07
C ALA A 246 -38.38 -10.45 -9.52
N LEU A 247 -37.30 -10.20 -10.25
CA LEU A 247 -37.32 -9.85 -11.67
C LEU A 247 -37.94 -10.98 -12.50
N TYR A 248 -37.51 -12.22 -12.29
CA TYR A 248 -38.08 -13.39 -12.98
C TYR A 248 -39.57 -13.58 -12.68
N ARG A 249 -39.99 -13.39 -11.43
CA ARG A 249 -41.41 -13.47 -11.05
C ARG A 249 -42.25 -12.37 -11.67
N ARG A 250 -41.70 -11.17 -11.86
CA ARG A 250 -42.41 -10.02 -12.46
C ARG A 250 -42.55 -10.15 -13.97
N PHE A 251 -41.53 -10.69 -14.63
CA PHE A 251 -41.45 -10.88 -16.07
C PHE A 251 -41.05 -12.33 -16.39
N PRO A 252 -41.96 -13.30 -16.18
CA PRO A 252 -41.67 -14.70 -16.48
C PRO A 252 -41.49 -14.85 -18.00
N GLY A 253 -40.31 -15.33 -18.41
CA GLY A 253 -39.99 -15.51 -19.82
C GLY A 253 -38.62 -16.12 -20.05
N GLY A 254 -38.44 -16.77 -21.20
CA GLY A 254 -37.19 -17.47 -21.55
C GLY A 254 -35.97 -16.54 -21.57
N LEU A 255 -36.13 -15.29 -22.00
CA LEU A 255 -35.05 -14.31 -22.05
C LEU A 255 -34.53 -13.94 -20.65
N VAL A 256 -35.43 -13.66 -19.69
CA VAL A 256 -35.05 -13.31 -18.31
C VAL A 256 -34.41 -14.52 -17.62
N ALA A 257 -34.95 -15.72 -17.83
CA ALA A 257 -34.35 -16.95 -17.35
C ALA A 257 -32.93 -17.16 -17.92
N ALA A 258 -32.76 -16.95 -19.23
CA ALA A 258 -31.46 -17.07 -19.90
C ALA A 258 -30.44 -16.05 -19.37
N LEU A 259 -30.86 -14.79 -19.14
CA LEU A 259 -29.99 -13.76 -18.57
C LEU A 259 -29.55 -14.10 -17.14
N ILE A 260 -30.47 -14.54 -16.29
CA ILE A 260 -30.15 -14.98 -14.92
C ILE A 260 -29.20 -16.19 -14.97
N ALA A 261 -29.49 -17.18 -15.82
CA ALA A 261 -28.63 -18.34 -16.02
C ALA A 261 -27.24 -17.95 -16.52
N ALA A 262 -27.13 -16.95 -17.40
CA ALA A 262 -25.85 -16.42 -17.87
C ALA A 262 -25.05 -15.74 -16.76
N VAL A 263 -25.67 -14.91 -15.92
CA VAL A 263 -25.00 -14.28 -14.76
C VAL A 263 -24.50 -15.33 -13.78
N VAL A 264 -25.37 -16.30 -13.44
CA VAL A 264 -25.04 -17.37 -12.51
C VAL A 264 -23.95 -18.29 -13.06
N GLY A 265 -24.09 -18.67 -14.34
CA GLY A 265 -23.12 -19.49 -15.05
C GLY A 265 -21.75 -18.80 -15.15
N TYR A 266 -21.73 -17.51 -15.45
CA TYR A 266 -20.50 -16.71 -15.46
C TYR A 266 -19.84 -16.67 -14.07
N GLY A 267 -20.60 -16.34 -13.02
CA GLY A 267 -20.07 -16.28 -11.65
C GLY A 267 -19.48 -17.61 -11.19
N ALA A 268 -20.20 -18.72 -11.47
CA ALA A 268 -19.70 -20.06 -11.17
C ALA A 268 -18.46 -20.43 -11.99
N LEU A 269 -18.47 -20.14 -13.30
CA LEU A 269 -17.33 -20.37 -14.18
C LEU A 269 -16.09 -19.61 -13.71
N TYR A 270 -16.24 -18.32 -13.38
CA TYR A 270 -15.15 -17.48 -12.92
C TYR A 270 -14.61 -17.96 -11.56
N GLY A 271 -15.48 -18.27 -10.61
CA GLY A 271 -15.10 -18.81 -9.30
C GLY A 271 -14.31 -20.11 -9.37
N VAL A 272 -14.79 -21.06 -10.18
CA VAL A 272 -14.11 -22.36 -10.37
C VAL A 272 -12.81 -22.18 -11.16
N ALA A 273 -12.80 -21.31 -12.17
CA ALA A 273 -11.59 -20.95 -12.90
C ALA A 273 -10.54 -20.33 -11.96
N PHE A 274 -10.96 -19.49 -11.02
CA PHE A 274 -10.09 -18.89 -10.00
C PHE A 274 -9.52 -19.97 -9.06
N ALA A 275 -10.35 -20.88 -8.56
CA ALA A 275 -9.88 -22.00 -7.74
C ALA A 275 -8.84 -22.88 -8.45
N SER A 276 -8.84 -22.94 -9.79
CA SER A 276 -7.87 -23.71 -10.57
C SER A 276 -6.43 -23.19 -10.46
N ILE A 277 -6.22 -21.92 -10.07
CA ILE A 277 -4.88 -21.36 -9.84
C ILE A 277 -4.14 -22.18 -8.79
N TYR A 278 -4.82 -22.56 -7.70
CA TYR A 278 -4.23 -23.31 -6.59
C TYR A 278 -3.88 -24.76 -6.94
N ALA A 279 -4.29 -25.25 -8.11
CA ALA A 279 -3.91 -26.56 -8.63
C ALA A 279 -2.69 -26.50 -9.57
N ARG A 280 -2.14 -25.31 -9.83
CA ARG A 280 -1.01 -25.08 -10.73
C ARG A 280 0.21 -24.58 -9.96
N GLU A 281 1.38 -24.69 -10.57
CA GLU A 281 2.65 -24.28 -9.95
C GLU A 281 2.79 -22.76 -9.92
N ASP A 282 2.94 -22.15 -8.74
CA ASP A 282 3.10 -20.70 -8.58
C ASP A 282 4.10 -20.08 -9.59
N ALA A 283 3.76 -18.91 -10.14
CA ALA A 283 4.58 -18.22 -11.15
C ALA A 283 6.00 -17.92 -10.66
N ARG A 284 6.19 -17.65 -9.36
CA ARG A 284 7.50 -17.41 -8.74
C ARG A 284 8.35 -18.67 -8.72
N VAL A 285 7.74 -19.82 -8.43
CA VAL A 285 8.40 -21.13 -8.45
C VAL A 285 8.73 -21.53 -9.90
N SER A 286 7.79 -21.30 -10.82
CA SER A 286 8.00 -21.52 -12.26
C SER A 286 9.19 -20.71 -12.78
N ALA A 287 9.28 -19.43 -12.39
CA ALA A 287 10.38 -18.55 -12.75
C ALA A 287 11.71 -19.01 -12.16
N ALA A 288 11.75 -19.40 -10.88
CA ALA A 288 12.95 -19.93 -10.24
C ALA A 288 13.48 -21.19 -10.94
N ARG A 289 12.60 -22.16 -11.25
CA ARG A 289 12.96 -23.37 -12.02
C ARG A 289 13.39 -23.08 -13.45
N TRP A 290 12.86 -22.01 -14.04
CA TRP A 290 13.33 -21.57 -15.35
C TRP A 290 14.74 -20.97 -15.25
N ILE A 291 14.99 -20.14 -14.24
CA ILE A 291 16.31 -19.55 -13.96
C ILE A 291 17.36 -20.65 -13.79
N GLU A 292 17.09 -21.65 -12.95
CA GLU A 292 17.97 -22.81 -12.73
C GLU A 292 18.38 -23.54 -14.03
N ARG A 293 17.50 -23.58 -15.03
CA ARG A 293 17.73 -24.30 -16.29
C ARG A 293 18.37 -23.45 -17.39
N HIS A 294 18.24 -22.12 -17.34
CA HIS A 294 18.57 -21.25 -18.47
C HIS A 294 19.58 -20.15 -18.14
N VAL A 295 19.72 -19.77 -16.87
CA VAL A 295 20.66 -18.72 -16.46
C VAL A 295 22.02 -19.36 -16.14
N PRO A 296 23.13 -18.85 -16.72
CA PRO A 296 24.45 -19.40 -16.44
C PRO A 296 24.83 -19.30 -14.94
N PRO A 297 25.42 -20.35 -14.34
CA PRO A 297 25.99 -20.26 -13.00
C PRO A 297 27.00 -19.12 -12.85
N GLY A 298 27.04 -18.49 -11.69
CA GLY A 298 27.87 -17.31 -11.40
C GLY A 298 27.30 -15.98 -11.89
N SER A 299 26.16 -15.97 -12.60
CA SER A 299 25.49 -14.73 -13.01
C SER A 299 25.02 -13.92 -11.80
N THR A 300 25.14 -12.59 -11.90
CA THR A 300 24.59 -11.66 -10.90
C THR A 300 23.11 -11.42 -11.19
N ILE A 301 22.23 -11.84 -10.28
CA ILE A 301 20.78 -11.69 -10.43
C ILE A 301 20.28 -10.60 -9.48
N CYS A 302 19.84 -9.50 -10.06
CA CYS A 302 19.26 -8.40 -9.31
C CYS A 302 17.79 -8.66 -8.99
N VAL A 303 17.45 -8.66 -7.71
CA VAL A 303 16.10 -8.90 -7.20
C VAL A 303 15.62 -7.72 -6.36
N GLU A 304 14.31 -7.56 -6.28
CA GLU A 304 13.72 -6.57 -5.37
C GLU A 304 13.80 -7.03 -3.91
N ARG A 305 13.67 -6.08 -2.98
CA ARG A 305 13.29 -6.37 -1.59
C ARG A 305 11.78 -6.30 -1.43
N GLY A 306 11.25 -6.83 -0.33
CA GLY A 306 9.83 -6.73 0.01
C GLY A 306 9.15 -8.08 0.23
N ALA A 307 7.83 -8.06 0.33
CA ALA A 307 7.03 -9.23 0.67
C ALA A 307 6.95 -10.27 -0.46
N PHE A 308 7.14 -9.85 -1.71
CA PHE A 308 6.99 -10.71 -2.90
C PHE A 308 8.30 -10.84 -3.69
N THR A 309 9.43 -10.77 -3.01
CA THR A 309 10.76 -10.96 -3.59
C THR A 309 11.00 -12.42 -3.97
N LEU A 310 11.73 -12.65 -5.06
CA LEU A 310 12.24 -13.97 -5.44
C LEU A 310 13.57 -14.31 -4.76
N SER A 311 14.13 -13.45 -3.91
CA SER A 311 15.45 -13.67 -3.31
C SER A 311 15.60 -14.98 -2.56
N GLY A 312 14.52 -15.50 -1.94
CA GLY A 312 14.54 -16.77 -1.23
C GLY A 312 14.32 -18.01 -2.13
N LEU A 313 14.04 -17.80 -3.42
CA LEU A 313 13.86 -18.85 -4.42
C LEU A 313 15.06 -18.95 -5.38
N ILE A 314 16.05 -18.06 -5.24
CA ILE A 314 17.27 -18.08 -6.05
C ILE A 314 18.39 -18.65 -5.17
N ASP A 315 19.01 -19.71 -5.65
CA ASP A 315 20.15 -20.35 -4.97
C ASP A 315 21.38 -19.43 -4.94
N ASP A 316 21.82 -19.04 -3.74
CA ASP A 316 22.97 -18.16 -3.53
C ASP A 316 24.33 -18.88 -3.62
N HIS A 317 24.32 -20.22 -3.72
CA HIS A 317 25.51 -21.00 -4.06
C HIS A 317 25.79 -21.00 -5.56
N THR A 318 24.75 -20.98 -6.38
CA THR A 318 24.86 -20.99 -7.85
C THR A 318 24.92 -19.59 -8.45
N TYR A 319 24.21 -18.61 -7.86
CA TYR A 319 24.09 -17.25 -8.36
C TYR A 319 24.58 -16.22 -7.34
N SER A 320 24.82 -14.99 -7.80
CA SER A 320 25.08 -13.86 -6.91
C SER A 320 23.84 -12.97 -6.82
N PRO A 321 22.87 -13.25 -5.92
CA PRO A 321 21.69 -12.43 -5.76
C PRO A 321 22.03 -11.06 -5.16
N VAL A 322 21.57 -9.99 -5.79
CA VAL A 322 21.83 -8.61 -5.37
C VAL A 322 20.52 -7.83 -5.29
N HIS A 323 20.34 -7.04 -4.23
CA HIS A 323 19.10 -6.28 -4.08
C HIS A 323 19.08 -4.96 -4.84
N LEU A 324 17.96 -4.68 -5.53
CA LEU A 324 17.59 -3.34 -5.97
C LEU A 324 17.14 -2.51 -4.76
N GLU A 325 17.84 -1.40 -4.47
CA GLU A 325 17.66 -0.60 -3.24
C GLU A 325 16.47 0.38 -3.29
N LEU A 326 15.31 -0.10 -3.73
CA LEU A 326 14.16 0.76 -4.05
C LEU A 326 13.44 1.34 -2.82
N ASN A 327 13.45 0.60 -1.69
CA ASN A 327 12.82 1.08 -0.46
C ASN A 327 13.43 2.41 0.01
N SER A 328 14.75 2.56 -0.18
CA SER A 328 15.44 3.79 0.22
C SER A 328 14.94 5.02 -0.54
N PHE A 329 14.49 4.87 -1.79
CA PHE A 329 13.90 5.98 -2.54
C PHE A 329 12.55 6.41 -1.96
N PHE A 330 11.73 5.45 -1.53
CA PHE A 330 10.49 5.73 -0.80
C PHE A 330 10.79 6.49 0.49
N ASP A 331 11.76 6.01 1.26
CA ASP A 331 12.15 6.59 2.54
C ASP A 331 12.83 7.96 2.40
N GLN A 332 13.48 8.25 1.29
CA GLN A 332 14.18 9.51 1.01
C GLN A 332 13.38 10.46 0.10
N GLN A 333 12.10 10.16 -0.16
CA GLN A 333 11.23 10.98 -1.01
C GLN A 333 11.22 12.45 -0.53
N GLY A 334 11.27 13.36 -1.51
CA GLY A 334 11.38 14.80 -1.30
C GLY A 334 12.79 15.32 -1.05
N TYR A 335 13.76 14.43 -0.79
CA TYR A 335 15.17 14.75 -0.59
C TYR A 335 16.09 14.20 -1.69
N LEU A 336 15.50 13.59 -2.71
CA LEU A 336 16.21 13.09 -3.89
C LEU A 336 15.74 13.82 -5.15
N THR A 337 16.70 14.28 -5.95
CA THR A 337 16.44 14.67 -7.35
C THR A 337 16.22 13.42 -8.21
N CYS A 338 15.52 13.56 -9.34
CA CYS A 338 15.33 12.47 -10.29
C CYS A 338 16.68 11.94 -10.78
N GLY A 339 17.63 12.84 -11.06
CA GLY A 339 18.98 12.49 -11.43
C GLY A 339 19.75 11.79 -10.31
N ALA A 340 19.50 12.10 -9.03
CA ALA A 340 20.07 11.35 -7.90
C ALA A 340 19.58 9.90 -7.88
N VAL A 341 18.27 9.69 -8.08
CA VAL A 341 17.66 8.36 -8.21
C VAL A 341 18.25 7.63 -9.42
N ALA A 342 18.31 8.28 -10.58
CA ALA A 342 18.79 7.69 -11.83
C ALA A 342 20.23 7.19 -11.72
N ASP A 343 21.16 7.95 -11.15
CA ASP A 343 22.55 7.46 -10.98
C ASP A 343 22.64 6.26 -10.03
N ARG A 344 21.83 6.21 -8.97
CA ARG A 344 21.89 5.08 -8.02
C ARG A 344 21.34 3.82 -8.67
N LEU A 345 20.28 3.94 -9.46
CA LEU A 345 19.76 2.85 -10.28
C LEU A 345 20.80 2.43 -11.32
N GLU A 346 21.32 3.35 -12.12
CA GLU A 346 22.36 3.10 -13.12
C GLU A 346 23.56 2.34 -12.55
N ARG A 347 24.16 2.81 -11.44
CA ARG A 347 25.28 2.13 -10.78
C ARG A 347 24.93 0.70 -10.39
N ARG A 348 23.69 0.45 -9.97
CA ARG A 348 23.23 -0.90 -9.62
C ARG A 348 23.04 -1.76 -10.87
N LEU A 349 22.43 -1.22 -11.92
CA LEU A 349 22.12 -1.93 -13.17
C LEU A 349 23.37 -2.42 -13.91
N TYR A 350 24.47 -1.67 -13.89
CA TYR A 350 25.73 -2.12 -14.50
C TYR A 350 26.27 -3.41 -13.87
N GLY A 351 25.99 -3.66 -12.59
CA GLY A 351 26.36 -4.89 -11.90
C GLY A 351 25.38 -6.05 -12.09
N CYS A 352 24.25 -5.86 -12.79
CA CYS A 352 23.23 -6.89 -12.97
C CYS A 352 23.42 -7.60 -14.32
N ASP A 353 23.55 -8.92 -14.32
CA ASP A 353 23.45 -9.72 -15.56
C ASP A 353 21.99 -10.03 -15.87
N TYR A 354 21.19 -10.26 -14.83
CA TYR A 354 19.75 -10.46 -14.91
C TYR A 354 19.02 -9.59 -13.90
N ILE A 355 17.77 -9.23 -14.19
CA ILE A 355 16.86 -8.62 -13.24
C ILE A 355 15.60 -9.48 -13.16
N VAL A 356 15.19 -9.79 -11.93
CA VAL A 356 14.01 -10.59 -11.65
C VAL A 356 13.12 -9.83 -10.67
N PHE A 357 11.88 -9.57 -11.07
CA PHE A 357 10.92 -8.87 -10.23
C PHE A 357 9.49 -9.38 -10.41
N THR A 358 8.67 -9.06 -9.41
CA THR A 358 7.25 -9.39 -9.38
C THR A 358 6.44 -8.10 -9.55
N ASP A 359 5.43 -8.08 -10.43
CA ASP A 359 4.70 -6.87 -10.79
C ASP A 359 4.04 -6.15 -9.60
N VAL A 360 3.41 -6.91 -8.72
CA VAL A 360 2.73 -6.44 -7.51
C VAL A 360 3.67 -5.99 -6.39
N ASN A 361 4.97 -6.27 -6.48
CA ASN A 361 5.89 -5.98 -5.38
C ASN A 361 6.27 -4.49 -5.33
N ARG A 362 6.67 -3.92 -6.47
CA ARG A 362 7.13 -2.52 -6.56
C ARG A 362 6.67 -1.83 -7.82
N LEU A 363 6.70 -2.52 -8.96
CA LEU A 363 6.29 -1.99 -10.27
C LEU A 363 4.93 -1.30 -10.17
N ARG A 364 3.86 -2.02 -9.80
CA ARG A 364 2.51 -1.44 -9.72
C ARG A 364 2.45 -0.27 -8.74
N SER A 365 3.01 -0.42 -7.55
CA SER A 365 2.98 0.64 -6.53
C SER A 365 3.59 1.96 -7.01
N PHE A 366 4.77 1.93 -7.63
CA PHE A 366 5.44 3.15 -8.06
C PHE A 366 4.84 3.73 -9.35
N THR A 367 4.40 2.89 -10.30
CA THR A 367 3.83 3.38 -11.56
C THR A 367 2.45 4.01 -11.40
N HIS A 368 1.75 3.77 -10.28
CA HIS A 368 0.52 4.48 -9.94
C HIS A 368 0.77 5.91 -9.45
N VAL A 369 1.98 6.26 -9.00
CA VAL A 369 2.30 7.59 -8.45
C VAL A 369 3.50 8.25 -9.15
N PRO A 370 3.44 8.46 -10.48
CA PRO A 370 4.51 9.13 -11.21
C PRO A 370 4.71 10.58 -10.76
N ASP A 371 3.69 11.20 -10.16
CA ASP A 371 3.75 12.52 -9.56
C ASP A 371 4.63 12.57 -8.29
N LEU A 372 4.60 11.50 -7.49
CA LEU A 372 5.40 11.40 -6.26
C LEU A 372 6.81 10.83 -6.50
N PHE A 373 6.93 9.90 -7.46
CA PHE A 373 8.14 9.14 -7.74
C PHE A 373 8.46 9.05 -9.25
N PRO A 374 8.59 10.17 -9.97
CA PRO A 374 8.70 10.17 -11.44
C PRO A 374 9.85 9.30 -11.96
N ALA A 375 11.02 9.40 -11.33
CA ALA A 375 12.18 8.61 -11.72
C ALA A 375 11.97 7.10 -11.51
N VAL A 376 11.36 6.68 -10.40
CA VAL A 376 11.15 5.25 -10.11
C VAL A 376 10.01 4.68 -10.96
N ALA A 377 8.93 5.45 -11.15
CA ALA A 377 7.82 5.08 -12.02
C ALA A 377 8.30 4.90 -13.47
N SER A 378 9.04 5.88 -13.99
CA SER A 378 9.64 5.81 -15.32
C SER A 378 10.63 4.65 -15.45
N PHE A 379 11.52 4.44 -14.47
CA PHE A 379 12.43 3.28 -14.42
C PHE A 379 11.68 1.97 -14.63
N TYR A 380 10.59 1.77 -13.90
CA TYR A 380 9.80 0.55 -13.98
C TYR A 380 9.05 0.39 -15.30
N ASN A 381 8.47 1.47 -15.82
CA ASN A 381 7.80 1.46 -17.12
C ASN A 381 8.78 1.09 -18.25
N GLU A 382 9.99 1.67 -18.25
CA GLU A 382 11.03 1.38 -19.24
C GLU A 382 11.64 -0.01 -19.07
N LEU A 383 11.83 -0.46 -17.82
CA LEU A 383 12.35 -1.79 -17.52
C LEU A 383 11.35 -2.88 -17.96
N ALA A 384 10.09 -2.78 -17.57
CA ALA A 384 9.05 -3.76 -17.93
C ALA A 384 8.80 -3.81 -19.45
N ALA A 385 9.00 -2.69 -20.15
CA ALA A 385 8.90 -2.62 -21.60
C ALA A 385 10.16 -3.08 -22.36
N GLY A 386 11.22 -3.49 -21.66
CA GLY A 386 12.49 -3.90 -22.26
C GLY A 386 13.30 -2.77 -22.91
N ARG A 387 12.99 -1.52 -22.57
CA ARG A 387 13.63 -0.33 -23.16
C ARG A 387 14.80 0.22 -22.35
N LEU A 388 15.03 -0.32 -21.15
CA LEU A 388 16.13 0.08 -20.27
C LEU A 388 17.42 -0.74 -20.48
N GLY A 389 17.61 -1.35 -21.66
CA GLY A 389 18.78 -2.18 -21.96
C GLY A 389 18.78 -3.54 -21.27
N PHE A 390 17.58 -4.07 -21.02
CA PHE A 390 17.35 -5.43 -20.56
C PHE A 390 16.24 -6.05 -21.42
N ASP A 391 16.52 -7.20 -22.03
CA ASP A 391 15.53 -7.92 -22.83
C ASP A 391 14.68 -8.83 -21.93
N LEU A 392 13.36 -8.83 -22.14
CA LEU A 392 12.46 -9.76 -21.47
C LEU A 392 12.69 -11.17 -22.00
N VAL A 393 13.28 -12.05 -21.19
CA VAL A 393 13.60 -13.44 -21.55
C VAL A 393 12.68 -14.46 -20.88
N GLY A 394 11.93 -14.05 -19.86
CA GLY A 394 10.92 -14.86 -19.21
C GLY A 394 9.79 -14.01 -18.64
N HIS A 395 8.55 -14.44 -18.87
CA HIS A 395 7.35 -13.86 -18.28
C HIS A 395 6.45 -15.00 -17.79
N PHE A 396 6.25 -15.05 -16.48
CA PHE A 396 5.51 -16.12 -15.82
C PHE A 396 4.29 -15.53 -15.15
N LYS A 397 3.12 -15.93 -15.60
CA LYS A 397 1.83 -15.51 -15.04
C LYS A 397 0.85 -16.66 -15.15
N GLN A 398 0.02 -16.79 -14.14
CA GLN A 398 -1.10 -17.72 -14.13
C GLN A 398 -2.39 -16.93 -14.15
N TYR A 399 -3.28 -17.31 -15.04
CA TYR A 399 -4.61 -16.75 -15.13
C TYR A 399 -5.65 -17.79 -14.67
N PRO A 400 -6.69 -17.35 -13.94
CA PRO A 400 -7.89 -18.17 -13.73
C PRO A 400 -8.37 -18.73 -15.06
N SER A 401 -8.49 -20.05 -15.18
CA SER A 401 -8.97 -20.65 -16.42
C SER A 401 -9.70 -21.97 -16.23
N LEU A 402 -10.77 -22.17 -17.01
CA LEU A 402 -11.57 -23.38 -17.01
C LEU A 402 -12.10 -23.65 -18.41
N PHE A 403 -12.07 -24.92 -18.86
CA PHE A 403 -12.54 -25.34 -20.18
C PHE A 403 -11.95 -24.53 -21.36
N GLY A 404 -10.68 -24.12 -21.25
CA GLY A 404 -10.00 -23.31 -22.27
C GLY A 404 -10.37 -21.82 -22.25
N VAL A 405 -11.27 -21.38 -21.38
CA VAL A 405 -11.56 -19.96 -21.15
C VAL A 405 -10.60 -19.41 -20.10
N GLU A 406 -9.91 -18.32 -20.43
CA GLU A 406 -8.99 -17.61 -19.55
C GLU A 406 -9.58 -16.27 -19.11
N PHE A 407 -9.55 -15.99 -17.81
CA PHE A 407 -9.95 -14.70 -17.25
C PHE A 407 -8.70 -13.88 -16.98
N ARG A 408 -8.44 -12.90 -17.83
CA ARG A 408 -7.28 -12.01 -17.67
C ARG A 408 -7.55 -10.99 -16.57
N ASP A 409 -6.65 -10.96 -15.60
CA ASP A 409 -6.72 -10.12 -14.41
C ASP A 409 -5.50 -9.21 -14.26
N ASP A 410 -4.78 -8.92 -15.35
CA ASP A 410 -3.63 -8.01 -15.33
C ASP A 410 -4.00 -6.61 -14.81
N GLY A 411 -5.26 -6.19 -15.00
CA GLY A 411 -5.76 -4.91 -14.50
C GLY A 411 -6.31 -4.93 -13.07
N ALA A 412 -6.30 -6.09 -12.40
CA ALA A 412 -6.90 -6.22 -11.08
C ALA A 412 -6.15 -5.44 -10.00
N GLU A 413 -6.86 -5.12 -8.91
CA GLU A 413 -6.29 -4.47 -7.74
C GLU A 413 -5.12 -5.30 -7.17
N VAL A 414 -4.06 -4.62 -6.72
CA VAL A 414 -2.77 -5.24 -6.34
C VAL A 414 -2.95 -6.37 -5.33
N SER A 415 -3.76 -6.18 -4.29
CA SER A 415 -3.95 -7.17 -3.24
C SER A 415 -4.80 -8.38 -3.68
N PHE A 416 -5.54 -8.29 -4.80
CA PHE A 416 -6.21 -9.43 -5.42
C PHE A 416 -5.22 -10.42 -6.06
N LEU A 417 -4.10 -9.93 -6.61
CA LEU A 417 -3.09 -10.75 -7.28
C LEU A 417 -1.91 -11.16 -6.38
N SER A 418 -1.70 -10.41 -5.30
CA SER A 418 -0.43 -10.39 -4.57
C SER A 418 0.00 -11.74 -3.98
N TYR A 419 -0.97 -12.53 -3.51
CA TYR A 419 -0.69 -13.71 -2.70
C TYR A 419 -0.56 -14.99 -3.53
N ASP A 420 -1.35 -15.10 -4.58
CA ASP A 420 -1.68 -16.35 -5.28
C ASP A 420 -1.11 -16.42 -6.69
N HIS A 421 -1.26 -15.39 -7.52
CA HIS A 421 -0.85 -15.45 -8.93
C HIS A 421 -0.31 -14.13 -9.48
N PRO A 422 0.73 -13.55 -8.87
CA PRO A 422 1.38 -12.38 -9.44
C PRO A 422 2.16 -12.71 -10.72
N ALA A 423 2.48 -11.69 -11.53
CA ALA A 423 3.33 -11.87 -12.69
C ALA A 423 4.82 -11.71 -12.30
N VAL A 424 5.67 -12.60 -12.83
CA VAL A 424 7.12 -12.54 -12.64
C VAL A 424 7.81 -12.28 -13.96
N PHE A 425 8.73 -11.33 -13.95
CA PHE A 425 9.52 -10.91 -15.09
C PHE A 425 10.96 -11.30 -14.86
N VAL A 426 11.58 -11.93 -15.87
CA VAL A 426 13.00 -12.23 -15.92
C VAL A 426 13.59 -11.52 -17.13
N LEU A 427 14.49 -10.58 -16.87
CA LEU A 427 15.12 -9.78 -17.91
C LEU A 427 16.62 -10.02 -17.91
N ARG A 428 17.21 -10.09 -19.10
CA ARG A 428 18.64 -10.28 -19.30
C ARG A 428 19.27 -8.99 -19.78
N ARG A 429 20.44 -8.63 -19.24
CA ARG A 429 21.20 -7.46 -19.68
C ARG A 429 21.49 -7.55 -21.18
N ASP A 430 21.26 -6.44 -21.87
CA ASP A 430 21.57 -6.26 -23.27
C ASP A 430 22.73 -5.27 -23.46
N VAL A 431 23.43 -5.37 -24.59
CA VAL A 431 24.56 -4.50 -24.95
C VAL A 431 24.16 -3.02 -25.05
N ARG A 432 22.89 -2.71 -25.30
CA ARG A 432 22.32 -1.37 -25.39
C ARG A 432 22.19 -0.66 -24.04
N LEU A 433 22.48 -1.31 -22.90
CA LEU A 433 22.35 -0.73 -21.57
C LEU A 433 22.90 0.71 -21.43
N PRO A 434 24.13 1.05 -21.87
CA PRO A 434 24.64 2.41 -21.72
C PRO A 434 23.82 3.45 -22.50
N ALA A 435 23.44 3.13 -23.74
CA ALA A 435 22.65 4.03 -24.59
C ALA A 435 21.21 4.17 -24.09
N ALA A 436 20.61 3.07 -23.65
CA ALA A 436 19.27 3.05 -23.08
C ALA A 436 19.17 3.89 -21.80
N ILE A 437 20.14 3.75 -20.88
CA ILE A 437 20.21 4.57 -19.66
C ILE A 437 20.39 6.05 -20.02
N ALA A 438 21.27 6.39 -20.96
CA ALA A 438 21.46 7.78 -21.38
C ALA A 438 20.16 8.40 -21.93
N GLY A 439 19.43 7.68 -22.81
CA GLY A 439 18.15 8.10 -23.35
C GLY A 439 17.07 8.26 -22.28
N TRP A 440 16.95 7.29 -21.36
CA TRP A 440 16.02 7.35 -20.24
C TRP A 440 16.27 8.58 -19.35
N ARG A 441 17.53 8.84 -18.99
CA ARG A 441 17.89 10.03 -18.19
C ARG A 441 17.51 11.32 -18.88
N GLN A 442 17.67 11.41 -20.20
CA GLN A 442 17.24 12.56 -20.98
C GLN A 442 15.72 12.71 -20.95
N SER A 443 14.96 11.61 -21.07
CA SER A 443 13.49 11.66 -20.99
C SER A 443 12.99 12.12 -19.62
N LEU A 444 13.69 11.81 -18.52
CA LEU A 444 13.32 12.25 -17.18
C LEU A 444 13.33 13.78 -17.04
N LEU A 445 14.19 14.48 -17.78
CA LEU A 445 14.23 15.95 -17.77
C LEU A 445 12.99 16.57 -18.45
N GLY A 446 12.29 15.81 -19.29
CA GLY A 446 11.03 16.20 -19.91
C GLY A 446 9.79 15.87 -19.06
N ASP A 447 9.93 15.11 -17.98
CA ASP A 447 8.81 14.77 -17.10
C ASP A 447 8.40 16.00 -16.27
N PRO A 448 7.13 16.46 -16.35
CA PRO A 448 6.67 17.64 -15.61
C PRO A 448 6.73 17.50 -14.09
N HIS A 449 6.67 16.27 -13.57
CA HIS A 449 6.77 15.99 -12.13
C HIS A 449 8.23 15.93 -11.66
N CYS A 450 9.18 15.81 -12.59
CA CYS A 450 10.58 15.89 -12.23
C CYS A 450 10.98 17.34 -11.90
N VAL A 451 11.41 17.58 -10.66
CA VAL A 451 11.77 18.92 -10.17
C VAL A 451 13.15 19.39 -10.67
N ASP A 452 13.96 18.48 -11.20
CA ASP A 452 15.37 18.71 -11.57
C ASP A 452 15.56 19.92 -12.49
N PRO A 453 14.81 20.11 -13.61
CA PRO A 453 15.01 21.28 -14.48
C PRO A 453 14.78 22.60 -13.75
N LYS A 454 13.77 22.66 -12.86
CA LYS A 454 13.48 23.85 -12.06
C LYS A 454 14.60 24.11 -11.04
N MET A 455 15.08 23.05 -10.36
CA MET A 455 16.20 23.16 -9.43
C MET A 455 17.52 23.55 -10.11
N MET A 456 17.79 23.05 -11.32
CA MET A 456 18.96 23.44 -12.12
C MET A 456 18.92 24.94 -12.46
N GLY A 457 17.75 25.47 -12.85
CA GLY A 457 17.56 26.90 -13.08
C GLY A 457 17.83 27.74 -11.82
N LEU A 458 17.28 27.35 -10.67
CA LEU A 458 17.53 28.02 -9.39
C LEU A 458 19.02 27.94 -8.99
N ALA A 459 19.64 26.79 -9.18
CA ALA A 459 21.06 26.58 -8.89
C ALA A 459 21.95 27.48 -9.75
N ALA A 460 21.62 27.67 -11.03
CA ALA A 460 22.36 28.56 -11.91
C ALA A 460 22.35 30.02 -11.40
N HIS A 461 21.21 30.51 -10.92
CA HIS A 461 21.12 31.86 -10.31
C HIS A 461 21.91 31.96 -9.00
N LEU A 462 21.83 30.95 -8.12
CA LEU A 462 22.57 30.95 -6.86
C LEU A 462 24.09 31.03 -7.07
N LYS A 463 24.63 30.33 -8.08
CA LYS A 463 26.07 30.33 -8.37
C LYS A 463 26.61 31.69 -8.78
N VAL A 464 25.78 32.55 -9.38
CA VAL A 464 26.16 33.91 -9.80
C VAL A 464 25.72 34.98 -8.78
N GLY A 465 25.33 34.58 -7.57
CA GLY A 465 24.93 35.50 -6.50
C GLY A 465 23.50 36.06 -6.62
N GLY A 466 22.65 35.46 -7.45
CA GLY A 466 21.25 35.86 -7.69
C GLY A 466 20.29 35.52 -6.55
N PHE A 467 20.68 35.73 -5.28
CA PHE A 467 19.92 35.32 -4.10
C PHE A 467 18.53 35.98 -4.03
N GLN A 468 18.43 37.27 -4.35
CA GLN A 468 17.16 38.01 -4.36
C GLN A 468 16.16 37.41 -5.35
N GLN A 469 16.61 37.13 -6.59
CA GLN A 469 15.76 36.55 -7.64
C GLN A 469 15.28 35.14 -7.27
N VAL A 470 16.14 34.37 -6.60
CA VAL A 470 15.77 33.03 -6.11
C VAL A 470 14.76 33.15 -4.97
N ALA A 471 14.98 34.03 -3.99
CA ALA A 471 14.07 34.25 -2.86
C ALA A 471 12.66 34.67 -3.31
N GLU A 472 12.54 35.48 -4.36
CA GLU A 472 11.26 35.92 -4.92
C GLU A 472 10.51 34.80 -5.68
N ARG A 473 11.24 33.96 -6.43
CA ARG A 473 10.62 32.95 -7.32
C ARG A 473 10.37 31.60 -6.64
N ILE A 474 11.17 31.24 -5.65
CA ILE A 474 11.21 29.88 -5.12
C ILE A 474 9.91 29.43 -4.47
N SER A 475 9.17 30.35 -3.84
CA SER A 475 7.87 30.05 -3.23
C SER A 475 6.86 29.54 -4.27
N SER A 476 6.83 30.13 -5.47
CA SER A 476 5.97 29.66 -6.56
C SER A 476 6.41 28.28 -7.09
N VAL A 477 7.71 28.05 -7.19
CA VAL A 477 8.26 26.75 -7.60
C VAL A 477 7.93 25.66 -6.59
N ALA A 478 8.06 25.95 -5.29
CA ALA A 478 7.75 25.04 -4.20
C ALA A 478 6.26 24.75 -4.06
N GLN A 479 5.39 25.73 -4.35
CA GLN A 479 3.93 25.50 -4.41
C GLN A 479 3.54 24.54 -5.54
N GLY A 480 4.24 24.60 -6.68
CA GLY A 480 4.03 23.66 -7.78
C GLY A 480 4.64 22.28 -7.57
N HIS A 481 5.42 22.08 -6.50
CA HIS A 481 6.12 20.83 -6.15
C HIS A 481 6.20 20.65 -4.63
N PRO A 482 5.06 20.50 -3.93
CA PRO A 482 5.01 20.51 -2.47
C PRO A 482 5.80 19.36 -1.83
N ASP A 483 5.95 18.23 -2.53
CA ASP A 483 6.69 17.07 -2.04
C ASP A 483 8.22 17.20 -2.21
N ALA A 484 8.70 18.17 -3.00
CA ALA A 484 10.13 18.41 -3.23
C ALA A 484 10.74 19.26 -2.11
N LEU A 485 10.94 18.65 -0.94
CA LEU A 485 11.46 19.31 0.26
C LEU A 485 12.84 19.97 0.07
N LEU A 486 13.66 19.53 -0.90
CA LEU A 486 14.92 20.22 -1.24
C LEU A 486 14.72 21.69 -1.60
N LEU A 487 13.59 22.05 -2.23
CA LEU A 487 13.27 23.45 -2.55
C LEU A 487 13.15 24.31 -1.30
N GLN A 488 12.71 23.73 -0.19
CA GLN A 488 12.59 24.44 1.08
C GLN A 488 13.94 24.81 1.68
N LEU A 489 14.97 23.95 1.52
CA LEU A 489 16.32 24.30 1.95
C LEU A 489 16.96 25.37 1.05
N ILE A 490 16.74 25.29 -0.27
CA ILE A 490 17.16 26.34 -1.20
C ILE A 490 16.49 27.67 -0.81
N ALA A 491 15.20 27.65 -0.45
CA ALA A 491 14.46 28.84 -0.06
C ALA A 491 15.02 29.45 1.23
N ALA A 492 15.20 28.64 2.26
CA ALA A 492 15.79 29.07 3.52
C ALA A 492 17.18 29.71 3.30
N TYR A 493 18.02 29.06 2.49
CA TYR A 493 19.36 29.55 2.18
C TYR A 493 19.32 30.88 1.42
N ALA A 494 18.51 31.01 0.36
CA ALA A 494 18.41 32.25 -0.40
C ALA A 494 17.86 33.40 0.44
N GLN A 495 16.84 33.15 1.27
CA GLN A 495 16.23 34.13 2.17
C GLN A 495 17.24 34.66 3.21
N GLU A 496 18.02 33.76 3.81
CA GLU A 496 19.05 34.13 4.78
C GLU A 496 20.10 35.07 4.16
N GLN A 497 20.53 34.81 2.92
CA GLN A 497 21.51 35.65 2.22
C GLN A 497 21.01 37.08 1.91
N VAL A 498 19.69 37.30 1.86
CA VAL A 498 19.08 38.61 1.60
C VAL A 498 18.42 39.23 2.85
N GLY A 499 18.62 38.64 4.03
CA GLY A 499 18.07 39.15 5.29
C GLY A 499 16.55 38.96 5.45
N LEU A 500 15.95 38.01 4.72
CA LEU A 500 14.54 37.64 4.85
C LEU A 500 14.36 36.49 5.87
N PRO A 501 13.19 36.37 6.53
CA PRO A 501 12.93 35.27 7.46
C PRO A 501 12.96 33.89 6.78
N ALA A 502 13.86 33.02 7.23
CA ALA A 502 14.08 31.68 6.67
C ALA A 502 13.44 30.54 7.51
N ASP A 503 12.97 30.81 8.72
CA ASP A 503 12.56 29.78 9.68
C ASP A 503 11.42 28.90 9.20
N ALA A 504 10.46 29.47 8.45
CA ALA A 504 9.33 28.72 7.93
C ALA A 504 9.77 27.69 6.88
N ALA A 505 10.66 28.09 5.96
CA ALA A 505 11.23 27.22 4.95
C ALA A 505 12.10 26.13 5.59
N LEU A 506 12.92 26.47 6.59
CA LEU A 506 13.74 25.50 7.30
C LEU A 506 12.89 24.49 8.10
N ARG A 507 11.80 24.93 8.75
CA ARG A 507 10.83 24.03 9.39
C ARG A 507 10.16 23.11 8.38
N ALA A 508 9.79 23.62 7.21
CA ALA A 508 9.20 22.82 6.14
C ALA A 508 10.19 21.77 5.63
N TYR A 509 11.46 22.14 5.39
CA TYR A 509 12.54 21.22 5.03
C TYR A 509 12.70 20.10 6.07
N ARG A 510 12.75 20.44 7.37
CA ARG A 510 12.93 19.46 8.45
C ARG A 510 11.68 18.63 8.74
N SER A 511 10.50 19.04 8.29
CA SER A 511 9.25 18.33 8.54
C SER A 511 9.27 16.89 8.01
N GLY A 512 9.98 16.64 6.90
CA GLY A 512 10.13 15.29 6.36
C GLY A 512 11.05 14.38 7.17
N TYR A 513 12.00 14.93 7.93
CA TYR A 513 12.83 14.14 8.84
C TYR A 513 11.98 13.55 9.96
N TYR A 514 11.13 14.34 10.61
CA TYR A 514 10.34 13.86 11.76
C TYR A 514 9.17 12.93 11.38
N ARG A 515 8.78 12.88 10.10
CA ARG A 515 7.69 12.02 9.61
C ARG A 515 8.12 10.60 9.24
N ARG A 516 9.42 10.34 9.10
CA ARG A 516 9.93 9.13 8.42
C ARG A 516 10.67 8.22 9.39
N ARG A 517 10.37 6.92 9.36
CA ARG A 517 11.00 5.92 10.23
C ARG A 517 12.49 5.68 9.93
N PHE A 518 12.98 6.12 8.77
CA PHE A 518 14.35 5.90 8.30
C PHE A 518 15.09 7.23 8.04
N ILE A 519 15.13 8.07 9.07
CA ILE A 519 15.75 9.40 9.04
C ILE A 519 17.24 9.38 8.69
N HIS A 520 17.93 8.29 9.02
CA HIS A 520 19.38 8.14 8.89
C HIS A 520 19.90 8.32 7.45
N GLY A 521 19.08 7.97 6.45
CA GLY A 521 19.48 8.08 5.04
C GLY A 521 19.16 9.43 4.40
N VAL A 522 18.36 10.28 5.04
CA VAL A 522 17.79 11.47 4.40
C VAL A 522 18.81 12.61 4.20
N PRO A 523 19.64 12.97 5.21
CA PRO A 523 20.62 14.05 5.04
C PRO A 523 21.64 13.76 3.93
N GLY A 524 22.12 12.51 3.84
CA GLY A 524 23.00 12.10 2.75
C GLY A 524 22.33 12.15 1.38
N ALA A 525 21.05 11.78 1.29
CA ALA A 525 20.25 11.92 0.06
C ALA A 525 20.13 13.38 -0.41
N ALA A 526 19.82 14.28 0.52
CA ALA A 526 19.75 15.71 0.24
C ALA A 526 21.11 16.25 -0.22
N ALA A 527 22.17 15.91 0.51
CA ALA A 527 23.53 16.32 0.19
C ALA A 527 23.97 15.85 -1.21
N MET A 528 23.75 14.57 -1.55
CA MET A 528 24.03 14.05 -2.90
C MET A 528 23.26 14.81 -3.98
N SER A 529 21.99 15.14 -3.73
CA SER A 529 21.16 15.91 -4.66
C SER A 529 21.70 17.32 -4.89
N PHE A 530 22.10 18.03 -3.83
CA PHE A 530 22.72 19.35 -3.94
C PHE A 530 24.11 19.31 -4.57
N ALA A 531 24.93 18.31 -4.23
CA ALA A 531 26.24 18.12 -4.83
C ALA A 531 26.12 17.98 -6.36
N LYS A 532 25.11 17.25 -6.86
CA LYS A 532 24.86 17.12 -8.31
C LYS A 532 24.41 18.39 -9.00
N LEU A 533 23.64 19.22 -8.30
CA LEU A 533 23.28 20.56 -8.73
C LEU A 533 24.45 21.55 -8.59
N ASP A 534 25.60 21.07 -8.10
CA ASP A 534 26.83 21.84 -7.91
C ASP A 534 26.63 23.00 -6.92
N LEU A 535 25.82 22.72 -5.88
CA LEU A 535 25.53 23.58 -4.75
C LEU A 535 26.24 23.04 -3.50
N ALA A 536 27.57 23.16 -3.47
CA ALA A 536 28.40 22.54 -2.44
C ALA A 536 28.09 23.04 -1.01
N ALA A 537 27.76 24.32 -0.85
CA ALA A 537 27.37 24.89 0.44
C ALA A 537 26.07 24.27 0.99
N LEU A 538 25.04 24.15 0.15
CA LEU A 538 23.78 23.49 0.51
C LEU A 538 23.97 21.99 0.81
N SER A 539 24.87 21.33 0.07
CA SER A 539 25.24 19.94 0.35
C SER A 539 25.80 19.79 1.77
N LEU A 540 26.71 20.67 2.18
CA LEU A 540 27.25 20.64 3.54
C LEU A 540 26.18 20.99 4.59
N LEU A 541 25.35 22.00 4.31
CA LEU A 541 24.26 22.39 5.20
C LEU A 541 23.31 21.23 5.49
N ALA A 542 22.99 20.42 4.48
CA ALA A 542 22.16 19.22 4.67
C ALA A 542 22.84 18.18 5.57
N LEU A 543 24.15 17.94 5.41
CA LEU A 543 24.91 17.02 6.26
C LEU A 543 25.03 17.53 7.71
N ASP A 544 25.21 18.84 7.88
CA ASP A 544 25.25 19.51 9.18
C ASP A 544 23.93 19.39 9.92
N ASP A 545 22.83 19.63 9.22
CA ASP A 545 21.49 19.47 9.77
C ASP A 545 21.25 18.02 10.23
N GLY A 546 21.67 17.06 9.41
CA GLY A 546 21.61 15.64 9.75
C GLY A 546 22.45 15.26 10.97
N LEU A 547 23.65 15.81 11.11
CA LEU A 547 24.52 15.52 12.25
C LEU A 547 23.92 16.05 13.57
N LYS A 548 23.35 17.26 13.55
CA LYS A 548 22.62 17.81 14.72
C LYS A 548 21.46 16.91 15.15
N LEU A 549 20.73 16.35 14.18
CA LEU A 549 19.63 15.42 14.46
C LEU A 549 20.10 14.08 14.99
N TYR A 550 21.23 13.58 14.45
CA TYR A 550 21.88 12.40 14.97
C TYR A 550 22.32 12.61 16.42
N GLU A 551 23.02 13.69 16.73
CA GLU A 551 23.46 14.03 18.09
C GLU A 551 22.28 14.13 19.07
N ALA A 552 21.19 14.76 18.65
CA ALA A 552 19.97 14.88 19.46
C ALA A 552 19.27 13.53 19.72
N ASN A 553 19.51 12.51 18.90
CA ASN A 553 18.78 11.23 18.94
C ASN A 553 19.71 9.99 18.96
N ALA A 554 21.01 10.16 19.20
CA ALA A 554 22.02 9.11 19.01
C ALA A 554 21.68 7.76 19.68
N PRO A 555 21.07 7.71 20.89
CA PRO A 555 20.69 6.45 21.54
C PRO A 555 19.64 5.62 20.77
N THR A 556 18.90 6.22 19.84
CA THR A 556 17.81 5.54 19.11
C THR A 556 18.26 4.87 17.82
N TYR A 557 19.45 5.23 17.28
CA TYR A 557 19.98 4.65 16.05
C TYR A 557 20.64 3.29 16.32
N THR A 558 20.25 2.29 15.55
CA THR A 558 20.96 1.01 15.52
C THR A 558 22.34 1.15 14.87
N PRO A 559 23.29 0.23 15.15
CA PRO A 559 24.60 0.24 14.49
C PRO A 559 24.53 0.26 12.96
N GLY A 560 23.59 -0.50 12.37
CA GLY A 560 23.40 -0.53 10.92
C GLY A 560 22.89 0.80 10.35
N GLU A 561 22.04 1.53 11.09
CA GLU A 561 21.55 2.83 10.65
C GLU A 561 22.63 3.91 10.72
N ARG A 562 23.49 3.87 11.75
CA ARG A 562 24.68 4.76 11.84
C ARG A 562 25.63 4.50 10.68
N GLN A 563 25.92 3.24 10.39
CA GLN A 563 26.76 2.84 9.28
C GLN A 563 26.18 3.31 7.94
N ALA A 564 24.87 3.13 7.73
CA ALA A 564 24.19 3.59 6.52
C ALA A 564 24.22 5.12 6.35
N MET A 565 24.03 5.86 7.46
CA MET A 565 24.14 7.31 7.48
C MET A 565 25.56 7.77 7.14
N ALA A 566 26.58 7.25 7.85
CA ALA A 566 27.98 7.57 7.61
C ALA A 566 28.39 7.26 6.16
N HIS A 567 27.98 6.10 5.63
CA HIS A 567 28.24 5.74 4.24
C HIS A 567 27.59 6.74 3.26
N SER A 568 26.35 7.18 3.51
CA SER A 568 25.70 8.19 2.66
C SER A 568 26.44 9.53 2.64
N TYR A 569 27.10 9.92 3.75
CA TYR A 569 27.92 11.12 3.84
C TYR A 569 29.22 10.96 3.04
N VAL A 570 29.83 9.77 3.08
CA VAL A 570 30.99 9.46 2.24
C VAL A 570 30.65 9.58 0.75
N VAL A 571 29.51 9.04 0.32
CA VAL A 571 29.07 9.12 -1.07
C VAL A 571 28.78 10.57 -1.49
N ALA A 572 28.21 11.38 -0.61
CA ALA A 572 28.04 12.82 -0.85
C ALA A 572 29.40 13.52 -1.02
N GLY A 573 30.39 13.22 -0.16
CA GLY A 573 31.76 13.73 -0.29
C GLY A 573 32.45 13.30 -1.58
N ASP A 574 32.32 12.03 -1.97
CA ASP A 574 32.85 11.51 -3.24
C ASP A 574 32.21 12.23 -4.44
N THR A 575 30.91 12.53 -4.37
CA THR A 575 30.18 13.30 -5.40
C THR A 575 30.69 14.74 -5.49
N LEU A 576 30.94 15.41 -4.36
CA LEU A 576 31.52 16.75 -4.32
C LEU A 576 32.94 16.77 -4.90
N ALA A 577 33.77 15.78 -4.53
CA ALA A 577 35.14 15.66 -5.02
C ALA A 577 35.19 15.46 -6.54
N ALA A 578 34.29 14.62 -7.08
CA ALA A 578 34.17 14.40 -8.52
C ALA A 578 33.81 15.68 -9.31
N ARG A 579 33.20 16.66 -8.65
CA ARG A 579 32.86 17.98 -9.23
C ARG A 579 33.88 19.08 -8.92
N GLY A 580 35.00 18.75 -8.29
CA GLY A 580 36.06 19.71 -7.97
C GLY A 580 35.88 20.49 -6.66
N HIS A 581 34.82 20.21 -5.87
CA HIS A 581 34.59 20.86 -4.57
C HIS A 581 35.38 20.19 -3.45
N LEU A 582 36.72 20.17 -3.58
CA LEU A 582 37.60 19.37 -2.72
C LEU A 582 37.53 19.74 -1.23
N ALA A 583 37.44 21.03 -0.89
CA ALA A 583 37.30 21.47 0.50
C ALA A 583 35.96 21.01 1.11
N HIS A 584 34.87 21.10 0.34
CA HIS A 584 33.56 20.62 0.78
C HIS A 584 33.53 19.09 0.89
N ALA A 585 34.18 18.37 -0.03
CA ALA A 585 34.33 16.93 0.03
C ALA A 585 35.07 16.48 1.31
N GLN A 586 36.16 17.16 1.66
CA GLN A 586 36.88 16.93 2.90
C GLN A 586 35.97 17.11 4.13
N HIS A 587 35.19 18.19 4.18
CA HIS A 587 34.24 18.41 5.28
C HIS A 587 33.16 17.32 5.34
N ALA A 588 32.62 16.89 4.20
CA ALA A 588 31.63 15.81 4.15
C ALA A 588 32.20 14.48 4.68
N TRP A 589 33.44 14.12 4.31
CA TRP A 589 34.10 12.92 4.82
C TRP A 589 34.39 13.00 6.32
N ILE A 590 34.84 14.15 6.83
CA ILE A 590 35.05 14.36 8.28
C ILE A 590 33.72 14.20 9.04
N LYS A 591 32.61 14.74 8.52
CA LYS A 591 31.29 14.55 9.12
C LYS A 591 30.87 13.07 9.16
N ALA A 592 31.24 12.28 8.15
CA ALA A 592 30.98 10.83 8.17
C ALA A 592 31.70 10.11 9.33
N MET A 593 32.93 10.52 9.67
CA MET A 593 33.68 9.97 10.81
C MET A 593 33.01 10.26 12.15
N GLY A 594 32.30 11.39 12.26
CA GLY A 594 31.54 11.77 13.45
C GLY A 594 30.30 10.91 13.71
N VAL A 595 29.88 10.09 12.73
CA VAL A 595 28.68 9.25 12.84
C VAL A 595 29.03 7.80 13.20
N ASP A 596 30.03 7.19 12.54
CA ASP A 596 30.35 5.77 12.72
C ASP A 596 31.84 5.45 12.54
N LEU A 597 32.44 4.82 13.56
CA LEU A 597 33.88 4.51 13.61
C LEU A 597 34.39 3.56 12.50
N PRO A 598 33.66 2.49 12.11
CA PRO A 598 34.08 1.61 11.01
C PRO A 598 34.29 2.32 9.66
N VAL A 599 33.63 3.45 9.43
CA VAL A 599 33.75 4.22 8.18
C VAL A 599 35.04 5.05 8.14
N ASN A 600 35.72 5.22 9.28
CA ASN A 600 36.96 6.01 9.40
C ASN A 600 38.05 5.52 8.44
N ALA A 601 38.24 4.21 8.29
CA ALA A 601 39.27 3.67 7.40
C ALA A 601 39.06 4.05 5.92
N VAL A 602 37.80 4.11 5.47
CA VAL A 602 37.43 4.55 4.12
C VAL A 602 37.73 6.04 3.97
N VAL A 603 37.29 6.85 4.94
CA VAL A 603 37.51 8.29 4.96
C VAL A 603 39.00 8.65 5.01
N GLU A 604 39.78 8.01 5.88
CA GLU A 604 41.23 8.21 5.97
C GLU A 604 41.93 7.93 4.64
N ARG A 605 41.46 6.93 3.89
CA ARG A 605 41.97 6.67 2.54
C ARG A 605 41.64 7.82 1.58
N ARG A 606 40.42 8.35 1.63
CA ARG A 606 40.00 9.52 0.83
C ARG A 606 40.83 10.76 1.16
N LEU A 607 41.02 11.04 2.44
CA LEU A 607 41.81 12.17 2.92
C LEU A 607 43.29 12.05 2.53
N ARG A 608 43.88 10.85 2.62
CA ARG A 608 45.25 10.61 2.13
C ARG A 608 45.39 10.86 0.63
N LEU A 609 44.45 10.36 -0.17
CA LEU A 609 44.43 10.60 -1.62
C LEU A 609 44.25 12.09 -1.95
N LEU A 610 43.44 12.80 -1.16
CA LEU A 610 43.27 14.25 -1.33
C LEU A 610 44.56 15.01 -1.04
N ARG A 611 45.24 14.72 0.08
CA ARG A 611 46.53 15.34 0.45
C ARG A 611 47.61 15.08 -0.61
N ALA A 612 47.67 13.85 -1.12
CA ALA A 612 48.58 13.50 -2.21
C ALA A 612 48.31 14.30 -3.50
N LYS A 613 47.06 14.67 -3.77
CA LYS A 613 46.68 15.50 -4.92
C LYS A 613 46.87 17.00 -4.69
N SER A 614 46.76 17.48 -3.45
CA SER A 614 46.88 18.91 -3.12
C SER A 614 48.33 19.37 -2.92
N GLY A 615 49.31 18.45 -2.85
CA GLY A 615 50.73 18.80 -2.71
C GLY A 615 51.10 19.45 -1.37
N ILE A 616 50.22 19.36 -0.37
CA ILE A 616 50.43 19.94 0.96
C ILE A 616 51.10 18.88 1.83
N GLN A 617 52.40 19.05 2.11
CA GLN A 617 53.10 18.38 3.21
C GLN A 617 52.79 19.14 4.51
N GLU A 618 52.38 18.36 5.53
CA GLU A 618 52.00 18.67 6.93
C GLU A 618 51.61 20.10 7.30
#